data_AF-A0A931M864-F1
#
_entry.id   AF-A0A931M864-F1
#
_cell.length_a   1.000
_cell.length_b   1.000
_cell.length_c   1.000
_cell.angle_alpha   90.00
_cell.angle_beta   90.00
_cell.angle_gamma   90.00
#
_symmetry.space_group_name_H-M   'P 1'
#
loop_
_entity.id
_entity.type
_entity.pdbx_description
1 polymer ?
#
loop_
_entity_poly.entity_id
_entity_poly.type
_entity_poly.pdbx_seq_one_letter_code
_entity_poly.pdbx_strand_id
1 'polypeptide(L)' 'MNTGKYVFAQVVSVLDANDFKKCVNKYNGNYKVKDFTCWHQLLCMMFGQLSNRESL' A
#
# COMPACT_ATOMS: atom_id res chain seq x y z
N MET A 1 -20.78 -17.10 3.20
CA MET A 1 -19.47 -16.72 2.60
C MET A 1 -19.59 -15.28 2.13
N ASN A 2 -18.64 -14.40 2.42
CA ASN A 2 -18.75 -12.99 2.02
C ASN A 2 -18.66 -12.87 0.49
N THR A 3 -19.74 -12.43 -0.14
CA THR A 3 -19.82 -12.24 -1.59
C THR A 3 -19.44 -10.80 -1.92
N GLY A 4 -18.21 -10.56 -2.39
CA GLY A 4 -17.75 -9.22 -2.80
C GLY A 4 -16.25 -8.98 -2.64
N LYS A 5 -15.79 -7.79 -3.04
CA LYS A 5 -14.40 -7.34 -2.79
C LYS A 5 -14.25 -6.89 -1.34
N TYR A 6 -13.14 -7.24 -0.70
CA TYR A 6 -12.79 -6.74 0.63
C TYR A 6 -12.81 -5.21 0.69
N VAL A 7 -13.25 -4.64 1.82
CA VAL A 7 -13.28 -3.18 2.04
C VAL A 7 -11.91 -2.56 1.81
N PHE A 8 -10.83 -3.21 2.29
CA PHE A 8 -9.46 -2.76 2.04
C PHE A 8 -9.12 -2.68 0.53
N ALA A 9 -9.53 -3.67 -0.26
CA ALA A 9 -9.32 -3.66 -1.70
C ALA A 9 -10.12 -2.55 -2.41
N GLN A 10 -11.28 -2.18 -1.88
CA GLN A 10 -12.06 -1.04 -2.38
C GLN A 10 -11.35 0.28 -2.07
N VAL A 11 -10.83 0.46 -0.85
CA VAL A 11 -10.06 1.67 -0.48
C VAL A 11 -8.79 1.79 -1.32
N VAL A 12 -8.03 0.71 -1.47
CA VAL A 12 -6.81 0.70 -2.29
C VAL A 12 -7.10 1.01 -3.76
N SER A 13 -8.29 0.67 -4.27
CA SER A 13 -8.66 0.96 -5.66
C SER A 13 -8.83 2.45 -5.98
N VAL A 14 -8.93 3.31 -4.96
CA VAL A 14 -8.94 4.78 -5.11
C VAL A 14 -7.54 5.33 -5.39
N LEU A 15 -6.48 4.59 -5.04
CA LEU A 15 -5.10 5.04 -5.22
C LEU A 15 -4.64 4.82 -6.65
N ASP A 16 -4.03 5.85 -7.24
CA ASP A 16 -3.34 5.70 -8.53
C ASP A 16 -1.97 5.05 -8.32
N ALA A 17 -1.91 3.73 -8.56
CA ALA A 17 -0.67 2.96 -8.42
C ALA A 17 0.43 3.41 -9.39
N ASN A 18 0.07 3.99 -10.54
CA ASN A 18 1.05 4.42 -11.54
C ASN A 18 1.75 5.71 -11.09
N ASP A 19 1.01 6.67 -10.56
CA ASP A 19 1.54 7.93 -10.04
C ASP A 19 2.42 7.67 -8.81
N PHE A 20 1.99 6.80 -7.91
CA PHE A 20 2.83 6.36 -6.80
C PHE A 20 4.13 5.71 -7.29
N LYS A 21 4.05 4.82 -8.29
CA LYS A 21 5.24 4.18 -8.86
C LYS A 21 6.19 5.18 -9.51
N LYS A 22 5.67 6.22 -10.18
CA LYS A 22 6.49 7.33 -10.71
C LYS A 22 7.23 8.05 -9.59
N CYS A 23 6.56 8.35 -8.48
CA CYS A 23 7.18 8.95 -7.31
C CYS A 23 8.28 8.06 -6.72
N VAL A 24 7.99 6.78 -6.50
CA VAL A 24 8.98 5.83 -5.96
C VAL A 24 10.21 5.72 -6.85
N ASN A 25 10.03 5.67 -8.18
CA ASN A 25 11.13 5.62 -9.12
C ASN A 25 11.94 6.92 -9.15
N LYS A 26 11.27 8.09 -9.11
CA LYS A 26 11.92 9.41 -9.10
C LYS A 26 12.87 9.57 -7.91
N TYR A 27 12.51 9.01 -6.76
CA TYR A 27 13.32 9.09 -5.53
C TYR A 27 14.12 7.82 -5.24
N ASN A 28 14.17 6.85 -6.17
CA ASN A 28 14.83 5.57 -5.98
C ASN A 28 14.41 4.86 -4.67
N GLY A 29 13.13 4.97 -4.29
CA GLY A 29 12.62 4.54 -2.98
C GLY A 29 12.73 3.03 -2.73
N ASN A 30 12.78 2.21 -3.79
CA ASN A 30 13.00 0.78 -3.70
C ASN A 30 14.49 0.38 -3.77
N TYR A 31 15.43 1.32 -3.61
CA TYR A 31 16.86 0.99 -3.65
C TYR A 31 17.23 -0.03 -2.58
N LYS A 32 17.84 -1.15 -3.00
CA LYS A 32 18.24 -2.30 -2.16
C LYS A 32 17.08 -3.01 -1.43
N VAL A 33 15.84 -2.70 -1.76
CA VAL A 33 14.70 -3.48 -1.26
C VAL A 33 14.72 -4.86 -1.90
N LYS A 34 14.49 -5.91 -1.11
CA LYS A 34 14.38 -7.30 -1.57
C LYS A 34 12.91 -7.65 -1.84
N ASP A 35 12.10 -7.70 -0.78
CA ASP A 35 10.71 -8.18 -0.86
C ASP A 35 9.68 -7.12 -0.42
N PHE A 36 10.04 -6.27 0.54
CA PHE A 36 9.13 -5.27 1.11
C PHE A 36 9.21 -3.91 0.41
N THR A 37 8.63 -3.83 -0.78
CA THR A 37 8.57 -2.60 -1.60
C THR A 37 7.88 -1.43 -0.90
N CYS A 38 8.14 -0.20 -1.34
CA CYS A 38 7.40 0.98 -0.90
C CYS A 38 5.88 0.83 -1.08
N TRP A 39 5.45 0.04 -2.07
CA TRP A 39 4.03 -0.28 -2.25
C TRP A 39 3.51 -1.19 -1.13
N HIS A 40 4.25 -2.24 -0.78
CA HIS A 40 3.92 -3.09 0.38
C HIS A 40 3.90 -2.29 1.68
N GLN A 41 4.86 -1.38 1.86
CA GLN A 41 4.90 -0.49 3.02
C GLN A 41 3.68 0.44 3.09
N LEU A 42 3.29 1.06 1.98
CA LEU A 42 2.08 1.90 1.91
C LEU A 42 0.83 1.12 2.32
N LEU A 43 0.64 -0.07 1.74
CA LEU A 43 -0.51 -0.93 2.02
C LEU A 43 -0.54 -1.34 3.50
N CYS A 44 0.61 -1.69 4.07
CA CYS A 44 0.71 -2.08 5.48
C CYS A 44 0.34 -0.91 6.41
N MET A 45 0.86 0.29 6.15
CA MET A 45 0.53 1.49 6.91
C MET A 45 -0.97 1.82 6.83
N MET A 46 -1.55 1.80 5.62
CA MET A 46 -2.99 2.04 5.46
C MET A 46 -3.85 1.01 6.19
N PHE A 47 -3.46 -0.27 6.14
CA PHE A 47 -4.14 -1.32 6.88
C PHE A 47 -4.06 -1.09 8.40
N GLY A 48 -2.88 -0.71 8.91
CA GLY A 48 -2.70 -0.35 10.32
C GLY A 48 -3.61 0.80 10.74
N GLN A 49 -3.66 1.87 9.95
CA GLN A 49 -4.54 3.01 10.21
C GLN A 49 -6.03 2.61 10.21
N LEU A 50 -6.47 1.84 9.21
CA LEU A 50 -7.87 1.38 9.11
C LEU A 50 -8.27 0.42 10.24
N SER A 51 -7.31 -0.32 10.80
CA SER A 51 -7.53 -1.24 11.90
C SER A 51 -7.26 -0.63 13.29
N ASN A 52 -7.02 0.69 13.36
CA ASN A 52 -6.66 1.42 14.58
C ASN A 52 -5.47 0.79 15.33
N ARG A 53 -4.46 0.32 14.59
CA ARG A 53 -3.23 -0.23 15.16
C ARG A 53 -2.25 0.90 15.45
N GLU A 54 -1.75 0.93 16.67
CA GLU A 54 -0.77 1.92 17.14
C GLU A 54 0.65 1.64 16.60
N SER A 55 0.92 0.41 16.14
CA SER A 55 2.19 0.00 15.52
C SER A 55 1.94 -0.92 14.33
N LEU A 56 2.90 -0.87 13.39
CA LEU A 56 3.11 -1.91 12.38
C LEU A 56 3.63 -3.19 13.03
#